data_AF-H1VTM4-F1
#
_entry.id   AF-H1VTM4-F1
#
_cell.length_a   1.000
_cell.length_b   1.000
_cell.length_c   1.000
_cell.angle_alpha   90.00
_cell.angle_beta   90.00
_cell.angle_gamma   90.00
#
_symmetry.space_group_name_H-M   'P 1'
#
loop_
_entity.id
_entity.type
_entity.pdbx_description
1 polymer ?
#
loop_
_entity_poly.entity_id
_entity_poly.type
_entity_poly.pdbx_seq_one_letter_code
_entity_poly.pdbx_strand_id
1 'polypeptide(L)'
;MDSSSSQVRHAAAEALAEAMIRGYSETGVAEGAPVSSKASRRFSKKPPKRTGTQASMVADEDELPTSRPGSPAPGGKRTQDLALSLTEILKVLSTQYAKMPTSNKARAAIGVCYGKVLRKLGEKTVETNYLRILENLTIDLLGQPNIANNRYRLLISRRIVDTILQDIVGQKILGESGQTSAAKSIINDILKNYPQALTERPEPSKSTLIAALGAVASLINNLGSAANNFAESCRDGLLQVLQHPSYSVQVHASACMKAFVLACPQQLLPCLSVCMNSLSRELSLLTSGRNSPRRCVGFAHGLAATLSASPARPLHGSVDINSRVLTMATNLLKSSGQSELRVSSTQIQVAWILIGGLMSLGPNFVKIHLSQLLLLWKNALPKPLSKDNTAHRSFLEASFLTHVRECALGSILSFLQFNNRLLTVDVSKRIATMLQNTSAFLRTLPSKKITDDVAQRLTPALQLHDLDMMVQRRVLQCYIKLVNLSPAGGSEALLQSNLLTIAISLFADPENYSANSLSASIANAAATFETVWDVGDNSGFGITGLISGFKIKGLPGQQDNLIEGTPVETDTPEEAIDRLLLSP
;
A
#
# COMPACT_ATOMS: atom_id res chain seq x y z
N MET A 1 21.63 1.13 16.44
CA MET A 1 20.31 1.35 15.79
C MET A 1 19.25 0.33 16.21
N ASP A 2 19.61 -0.82 16.78
CA ASP A 2 18.63 -1.84 17.21
C ASP A 2 18.18 -1.72 18.69
N SER A 3 18.16 -0.48 19.22
CA SER A 3 17.76 -0.25 20.61
C SER A 3 16.24 -0.32 20.77
N SER A 4 15.75 -0.74 21.94
CA SER A 4 14.33 -0.63 22.31
C SER A 4 13.89 0.82 22.46
N SER A 5 14.78 1.73 22.87
CA SER A 5 14.50 3.16 23.02
C SER A 5 14.52 3.89 21.68
N SER A 6 13.40 4.56 21.34
CA SER A 6 13.28 5.44 20.16
C SER A 6 14.33 6.55 20.16
N GLN A 7 14.55 7.18 21.30
CA GLN A 7 15.54 8.25 21.45
C GLN A 7 16.95 7.79 21.08
N VAL A 8 17.35 6.60 21.51
CA VAL A 8 18.66 6.01 21.16
C VAL A 8 18.74 5.70 19.67
N ARG A 9 17.65 5.20 19.07
CA ARG A 9 17.58 4.99 17.62
C ARG A 9 17.73 6.31 16.85
N HIS A 10 17.03 7.35 17.27
CA HIS A 10 17.06 8.67 16.64
C HIS A 10 18.44 9.35 16.78
N ALA A 11 19.09 9.22 17.93
CA ALA A 11 20.44 9.74 18.15
C ALA A 11 21.48 9.00 17.29
N ALA A 12 21.37 7.68 17.18
CA ALA A 12 22.22 6.89 16.28
C ALA A 12 21.99 7.25 14.81
N ALA A 13 20.74 7.45 14.40
CA ALA A 13 20.39 7.91 13.05
C ALA A 13 20.92 9.32 12.77
N GLU A 14 20.88 10.23 13.76
CA GLU A 14 21.47 11.57 13.64
C GLU A 14 22.99 11.49 13.43
N ALA A 15 23.68 10.70 14.25
CA ALA A 15 25.12 10.56 14.16
C ALA A 15 25.56 9.96 12.82
N LEU A 16 24.83 8.96 12.31
CA LEU A 16 25.10 8.38 10.99
C LEU A 16 24.82 9.39 9.87
N ALA A 17 23.71 10.12 9.93
CA ALA A 17 23.37 11.14 8.96
C ALA A 17 24.45 12.23 8.91
N GLU A 18 24.89 12.73 10.07
CA GLU A 18 25.95 13.72 10.19
C GLU A 18 27.27 13.24 9.58
N ALA A 19 27.65 11.97 9.82
CA ALA A 19 28.83 11.38 9.21
C ALA A 19 28.73 11.29 7.67
N MET A 20 27.56 10.93 7.14
CA MET A 20 27.32 10.87 5.69
C MET A 20 27.37 12.25 5.04
N ILE A 21 26.84 13.28 5.70
CA ILE A 21 26.84 14.65 5.20
C ILE A 21 28.26 15.24 5.21
N ARG A 22 29.07 14.94 6.23
CA ARG A 22 30.49 15.37 6.24
C ARG A 22 31.32 14.77 5.12
N GLY A 23 30.94 13.57 4.66
CA GLY A 23 31.53 12.94 3.48
C GLY A 23 30.86 13.33 2.17
N TYR A 24 29.80 14.14 2.16
CA TYR A 24 29.07 14.45 0.93
C TYR A 24 29.86 15.39 0.02
N SER A 25 29.92 15.06 -1.26
CA SER A 25 30.42 15.94 -2.32
C SER A 25 29.44 15.97 -3.49
N GLU A 26 29.09 17.16 -3.97
CA GLU A 26 28.20 17.34 -5.14
C GLU A 26 28.76 16.71 -6.42
N THR A 27 30.09 16.65 -6.56
CA THR A 27 30.77 16.17 -7.77
C THR A 27 31.16 14.68 -7.72
N GLY A 28 31.07 14.03 -6.56
CA GLY A 28 31.66 12.70 -6.35
C GLY A 28 33.17 12.67 -6.66
N VAL A 29 33.84 11.56 -6.39
CA VAL A 29 35.15 11.34 -7.01
C VAL A 29 34.88 11.04 -8.49
N ALA A 30 35.33 11.90 -9.39
CA ALA A 30 35.21 11.68 -10.84
C ALA A 30 35.60 10.24 -11.19
N GLU A 31 34.67 9.47 -11.75
CA GLU A 31 34.97 8.18 -12.37
C GLU A 31 35.99 8.43 -13.49
N GLY A 32 37.25 8.07 -13.25
CA GLY A 32 38.30 8.12 -14.27
C GLY A 32 39.47 9.06 -13.96
N ALA A 33 40.22 8.78 -12.90
CA ALA A 33 41.64 9.11 -12.87
C ALA A 33 42.44 7.80 -12.99
N PRO A 34 43.30 7.62 -14.00
CA PRO A 34 43.99 6.35 -14.21
C PRO A 34 44.92 6.07 -13.03
N VAL A 35 44.71 4.93 -12.39
CA VAL A 35 45.68 4.36 -11.46
C VAL A 35 46.94 4.09 -12.26
N SER A 36 47.95 4.96 -12.13
CA SER A 36 49.26 4.74 -12.75
C SER A 36 49.82 3.42 -12.23
N SER A 37 49.84 2.41 -13.10
CA SER A 37 50.42 1.10 -12.84
C SER A 37 51.91 1.26 -12.52
N LYS A 38 52.29 1.03 -11.26
CA LYS A 38 53.71 0.81 -10.92
C LYS A 38 54.14 -0.50 -11.59
N ALA A 39 55.03 -0.36 -12.56
CA ALA A 39 55.64 -1.44 -13.31
C ALA A 39 56.25 -2.50 -12.37
N SER A 40 55.80 -3.75 -12.51
CA SER A 40 56.45 -4.90 -11.92
C SER A 40 57.77 -5.16 -12.63
N ARG A 41 58.91 -4.91 -11.96
CA ARG A 41 60.18 -5.48 -12.40
C ARG A 41 60.19 -6.97 -12.04
N ARG A 42 60.07 -7.81 -13.06
CA ARG A 42 60.39 -9.25 -13.02
C ARG A 42 61.87 -9.42 -12.69
N PHE A 43 62.20 -10.24 -11.69
CA PHE A 43 63.45 -11.01 -11.70
C PHE A 43 63.16 -12.47 -11.35
N SER A 44 63.80 -13.33 -12.12
CA SER A 44 63.56 -14.75 -12.33
C SER A 44 63.97 -15.64 -11.15
N LYS A 45 63.20 -16.72 -10.96
CA LYS A 45 63.56 -17.90 -10.14
C LYS A 45 64.58 -18.79 -10.87
N LYS A 46 65.55 -19.36 -10.15
CA LYS A 46 65.81 -20.82 -10.02
C LYS A 46 67.05 -21.13 -9.12
N PRO A 47 67.21 -22.37 -8.60
CA PRO A 47 67.50 -22.65 -7.18
C PRO A 47 68.75 -23.57 -7.00
N PRO A 48 68.80 -24.53 -6.06
CA PRO A 48 69.18 -24.44 -4.64
C PRO A 48 70.48 -25.24 -4.33
N LYS A 49 71.09 -25.10 -3.14
CA LYS A 49 71.85 -26.20 -2.52
C LYS A 49 72.09 -26.04 -1.01
N ARG A 50 72.19 -27.21 -0.38
CA ARG A 50 72.14 -27.57 1.04
C ARG A 50 73.55 -27.66 1.66
N THR A 51 73.58 -27.57 3.00
CA THR A 51 74.49 -28.23 3.98
C THR A 51 75.98 -27.86 4.06
N GLY A 52 76.44 -27.55 5.29
CA GLY A 52 77.79 -27.88 5.76
C GLY A 52 78.47 -26.88 6.71
N THR A 53 78.51 -27.22 8.00
CA THR A 53 79.44 -26.79 9.09
C THR A 53 80.93 -26.82 8.67
N GLN A 54 81.92 -26.09 9.21
CA GLN A 54 82.31 -25.80 10.61
C GLN A 54 83.56 -24.86 10.66
N ALA A 55 83.75 -24.14 11.80
CA ALA A 55 85.01 -23.64 12.43
C ALA A 55 85.93 -22.64 11.66
N SER A 56 86.59 -21.62 12.24
CA SER A 56 86.96 -21.23 13.63
C SER A 56 87.65 -19.85 13.64
N MET A 57 87.61 -19.17 14.81
CA MET A 57 88.62 -18.27 15.44
C MET A 57 88.18 -16.82 15.82
N VAL A 58 87.90 -16.64 17.14
CA VAL A 58 88.46 -15.70 18.17
C VAL A 58 89.07 -14.37 17.66
N ALA A 59 88.93 -13.15 18.20
CA ALA A 59 88.39 -12.46 19.39
C ALA A 59 88.03 -11.01 18.91
N ASP A 60 87.25 -10.14 19.58
CA ASP A 60 87.55 -9.44 20.83
C ASP A 60 86.32 -8.60 21.26
N GLU A 61 86.29 -8.22 22.54
CA GLU A 61 85.15 -7.63 23.26
C GLU A 61 84.91 -6.13 23.02
N ASP A 62 83.70 -5.70 23.41
CA ASP A 62 83.23 -4.33 23.74
C ASP A 62 82.98 -3.28 22.64
N GLU A 63 81.73 -3.19 22.18
CA GLU A 63 81.05 -1.89 21.95
C GLU A 63 79.51 -2.03 21.94
N LEU A 64 78.84 -1.48 22.97
CA LEU A 64 77.39 -1.28 23.04
C LEU A 64 76.94 -0.10 22.13
N PRO A 65 75.64 -0.05 21.73
CA PRO A 65 75.28 0.37 20.40
C PRO A 65 74.93 1.86 20.24
N THR A 66 75.06 2.24 18.98
CA THR A 66 74.76 3.50 18.32
C THR A 66 73.28 3.92 18.32
N SER A 67 73.11 5.23 18.36
CA SER A 67 71.99 6.05 17.85
C SER A 67 70.55 5.66 18.22
N ARG A 68 70.02 6.45 19.17
CA ARG A 68 68.58 6.71 19.40
C ARG A 68 67.81 6.87 18.07
N PRO A 69 66.68 6.16 17.87
CA PRO A 69 65.74 6.48 16.80
C PRO A 69 65.00 7.78 17.16
N GLY A 70 65.21 8.82 16.36
CA GLY A 70 64.47 10.08 16.47
C GLY A 70 62.97 9.86 16.25
N SER A 71 62.17 10.58 17.03
CA SER A 71 60.71 10.59 16.97
C SER A 71 60.20 10.90 15.56
N PRO A 72 59.11 10.24 15.08
CA PRO A 72 58.52 10.61 13.81
C PRO A 72 57.85 11.97 13.96
N ALA A 73 58.34 12.96 13.22
CA ALA A 73 57.63 14.20 12.94
C ALA A 73 56.23 13.88 12.36
N PRO A 74 55.21 14.71 12.62
CA PRO A 74 53.86 14.49 12.13
C PRO A 74 53.82 14.72 10.61
N GLY A 75 54.19 13.70 9.85
CA GLY A 75 53.94 13.62 8.42
C GLY A 75 52.43 13.62 8.22
N GLY A 76 51.93 14.66 7.56
CA GLY A 76 50.51 14.85 7.26
C GLY A 76 49.91 13.58 6.67
N LYS A 77 49.11 12.88 7.47
CA LYS A 77 48.11 11.97 6.94
C LYS A 77 47.22 12.83 6.05
N ARG A 78 47.35 12.67 4.73
CA ARG A 78 46.24 12.96 3.83
C ARG A 78 45.10 12.09 4.32
N THR A 79 44.20 12.67 5.09
CA THR A 79 42.86 12.14 5.27
C THR A 79 42.36 11.96 3.85
N GLN A 80 42.15 10.71 3.43
CA GLN A 80 41.44 10.46 2.20
C GLN A 80 40.05 11.01 2.48
N ASP A 81 39.76 12.22 2.03
CA ASP A 81 38.42 12.80 2.17
C ASP A 81 37.49 11.85 1.42
N LEU A 82 36.70 11.10 2.18
CA LEU A 82 35.69 10.19 1.67
C LEU A 82 34.63 11.06 1.00
N ALA A 83 34.78 11.33 -0.29
CA ALA A 83 33.80 12.05 -1.08
C ALA A 83 32.74 11.06 -1.59
N LEU A 84 31.59 11.05 -0.93
CA LEU A 84 30.41 10.27 -1.27
C LEU A 84 29.44 11.14 -2.08
N SER A 85 29.04 10.66 -3.24
CA SER A 85 27.90 11.19 -3.99
C SER A 85 26.57 10.84 -3.29
N LEU A 86 25.50 11.56 -3.66
CA LEU A 86 24.15 11.26 -3.15
C LEU A 86 23.75 9.80 -3.44
N THR A 87 24.03 9.32 -4.65
CA THR A 87 23.72 7.95 -5.06
C THR A 87 24.43 6.92 -4.18
N GLU A 88 25.69 7.16 -3.81
CA GLU A 88 26.42 6.27 -2.91
C GLU A 88 25.84 6.29 -1.49
N ILE A 89 25.49 7.47 -0.95
CA ILE A 89 24.84 7.59 0.36
C ILE A 89 23.53 6.81 0.38
N LEU A 90 22.66 7.02 -0.62
CA LEU A 90 21.38 6.33 -0.75
C LEU A 90 21.57 4.81 -0.89
N LYS A 91 22.57 4.37 -1.66
CA LYS A 91 22.91 2.96 -1.85
C LYS A 91 23.44 2.31 -0.57
N VAL A 92 24.24 3.03 0.23
CA VAL A 92 24.70 2.54 1.53
C VAL A 92 23.48 2.30 2.45
N LEU A 93 22.56 3.27 2.55
CA LEU A 93 21.36 3.14 3.36
C LEU A 93 20.46 2.00 2.89
N SER A 94 20.18 1.89 1.58
CA SER A 94 19.32 0.82 1.05
C SER A 94 19.95 -0.55 1.25
N THR A 95 21.27 -0.66 1.13
CA THR A 95 22.01 -1.91 1.36
C THR A 95 21.96 -2.33 2.83
N GLN A 96 22.11 -1.41 3.79
CA GLN A 96 21.99 -1.76 5.21
C GLN A 96 20.54 -2.11 5.59
N TYR A 97 19.56 -1.43 4.99
CA TYR A 97 18.14 -1.73 5.18
C TYR A 97 17.78 -3.16 4.71
N ALA A 98 18.36 -3.57 3.59
CA ALA A 98 18.16 -4.87 2.92
C ALA A 98 18.59 -6.09 3.73
N LYS A 99 19.62 -5.90 4.56
CA LYS A 99 20.36 -7.01 5.14
C LYS A 99 19.42 -7.90 5.94
N MET A 100 19.53 -9.21 5.72
CA MET A 100 18.79 -10.24 6.45
C MET A 100 18.83 -10.04 7.97
N PRO A 101 19.99 -9.81 8.62
CA PRO A 101 20.05 -9.63 10.08
C PRO A 101 19.52 -8.29 10.59
N THR A 102 19.15 -7.35 9.73
CA THR A 102 18.61 -6.06 10.17
C THR A 102 17.23 -6.29 10.77
N SER A 103 17.01 -5.91 12.03
CA SER A 103 15.69 -5.99 12.68
C SER A 103 14.72 -4.93 12.15
N ASN A 104 13.42 -5.07 12.44
CA ASN A 104 12.44 -4.04 12.10
C ASN A 104 12.69 -2.70 12.83
N LYS A 105 13.23 -2.73 14.05
CA LYS A 105 13.65 -1.53 14.80
C LYS A 105 14.83 -0.83 14.11
N ALA A 106 15.80 -1.60 13.65
CA ALA A 106 16.93 -1.06 12.91
C ALA A 106 16.50 -0.51 11.54
N ARG A 107 15.56 -1.17 10.84
CA ARG A 107 14.95 -0.65 9.59
C ARG A 107 14.24 0.69 9.82
N ALA A 108 13.44 0.82 10.88
CA ALA A 108 12.82 2.08 11.26
C ALA A 108 13.87 3.19 11.51
N ALA A 109 14.94 2.88 12.25
CA ALA A 109 16.04 3.82 12.48
C ALA A 109 16.75 4.24 11.18
N ILE A 110 16.94 3.32 10.23
CA ILE A 110 17.49 3.63 8.90
C ILE A 110 16.52 4.52 8.10
N GLY A 111 15.20 4.29 8.20
CA GLY A 111 14.19 5.16 7.62
C GLY A 111 14.24 6.59 8.17
N VAL A 112 14.42 6.74 9.48
CA VAL A 112 14.66 8.05 10.12
C VAL A 112 15.99 8.66 9.64
N CYS A 113 17.03 7.85 9.46
CA CYS A 113 18.32 8.30 8.92
C CYS A 113 18.18 8.84 7.49
N TYR A 114 17.41 8.19 6.61
CA TYR A 114 17.07 8.71 5.29
C TYR A 114 16.49 10.13 5.37
N GLY A 115 15.47 10.32 6.22
CA GLY A 115 14.83 11.63 6.40
C GLY A 115 15.81 12.71 6.87
N LYS A 116 16.67 12.38 7.83
CA LYS A 116 17.68 13.30 8.39
C LYS A 116 18.76 13.68 7.38
N VAL A 117 19.26 12.71 6.60
CA VAL A 117 20.23 12.96 5.52
C VAL A 117 19.63 13.91 4.50
N LEU A 118 18.43 13.60 3.98
CA LEU A 118 17.78 14.43 2.96
C LEU A 118 17.50 15.85 3.46
N ARG A 119 17.09 16.01 4.73
CA ARG A 119 16.88 17.33 5.33
C ARG A 119 18.17 18.15 5.41
N LYS A 120 19.30 17.52 5.78
CA LYS A 120 20.60 18.20 5.88
C LYS A 120 21.21 18.55 4.53
N LEU A 121 20.91 17.80 3.46
CA LEU A 121 21.38 18.12 2.09
C LEU A 121 20.72 19.39 1.51
N GLY A 122 19.55 19.76 2.02
CA GLY A 122 18.81 20.95 1.61
C GLY A 122 17.96 20.79 0.35
N GLU A 123 17.08 21.75 0.13
CA GLU A 123 16.05 21.73 -0.91
C GLU A 123 16.61 21.55 -2.32
N LYS A 124 17.59 22.37 -2.71
CA LYS A 124 18.15 22.39 -4.08
C LYS A 124 18.67 21.01 -4.52
N THR A 125 19.42 20.34 -3.64
CA THR A 125 19.99 19.02 -3.92
C THR A 125 18.90 17.95 -4.03
N VAL A 126 17.91 18.01 -3.14
CA VAL A 126 16.78 17.07 -3.12
C VAL A 126 15.88 17.25 -4.34
N GLU A 127 15.57 18.49 -4.73
CA GLU A 127 14.78 18.80 -5.93
C GLU A 127 15.46 18.26 -7.19
N THR A 128 16.74 18.56 -7.38
CA THR A 128 17.51 18.15 -8.57
C THR A 128 17.62 16.62 -8.69
N ASN A 129 17.57 15.91 -7.57
CA ASN A 129 17.75 14.45 -7.51
C ASN A 129 16.46 13.71 -7.10
N TYR A 130 15.29 14.33 -7.19
CA TYR A 130 14.05 13.77 -6.66
C TYR A 130 13.73 12.38 -7.24
N LEU A 131 13.85 12.21 -8.55
CA LEU A 131 13.60 10.91 -9.20
C LEU A 131 14.60 9.83 -8.73
N ARG A 132 15.88 10.19 -8.53
CA ARG A 132 16.89 9.25 -8.02
C ARG A 132 16.57 8.79 -6.60
N ILE A 133 16.08 9.70 -5.75
CA ILE A 133 15.63 9.36 -4.38
C ILE A 133 14.44 8.40 -4.44
N LEU A 134 13.45 8.69 -5.30
CA LEU A 134 12.28 7.84 -5.49
C LEU A 134 12.66 6.46 -6.03
N GLU A 135 13.53 6.39 -7.03
CA GLU A 135 14.03 5.15 -7.60
C GLU A 135 14.81 4.33 -6.57
N ASN A 136 15.70 4.94 -5.78
CA ASN A 136 16.39 4.22 -4.71
C ASN A 136 15.41 3.63 -3.68
N LEU A 137 14.43 4.41 -3.23
CA LEU A 137 13.45 3.94 -2.25
C LEU A 137 12.52 2.86 -2.82
N THR A 138 12.19 2.89 -4.11
CA THR A 138 11.20 1.97 -4.69
C THR A 138 11.80 0.75 -5.37
N ILE A 139 12.96 0.89 -5.99
CA ILE A 139 13.68 -0.17 -6.70
C ILE A 139 14.70 -0.79 -5.75
N ASP A 140 15.63 0.02 -5.24
CA ASP A 140 16.73 -0.51 -4.43
C ASP A 140 16.27 -0.93 -3.04
N LEU A 141 15.20 -0.37 -2.47
CA LEU A 141 14.72 -0.74 -1.12
C LEU A 141 13.49 -1.65 -1.19
N LEU A 142 12.39 -1.23 -1.82
CA LEU A 142 11.16 -2.05 -1.90
C LEU A 142 11.28 -3.22 -2.89
N GLY A 143 12.18 -3.16 -3.88
CA GLY A 143 12.38 -4.20 -4.88
C GLY A 143 13.24 -5.38 -4.40
N GLN A 144 13.87 -5.27 -3.23
CA GLN A 144 14.74 -6.33 -2.71
C GLN A 144 13.93 -7.57 -2.30
N PRO A 145 14.35 -8.79 -2.69
CA PRO A 145 13.61 -10.02 -2.39
C PRO A 145 13.31 -10.25 -0.90
N ASN A 146 14.26 -9.90 -0.01
CA ASN A 146 14.07 -10.01 1.44
C ASN A 146 12.93 -9.12 1.97
N ILE A 147 12.71 -7.96 1.33
CA ILE A 147 11.63 -7.06 1.69
C ILE A 147 10.35 -7.45 0.95
N ALA A 148 10.42 -7.69 -0.36
CA ALA A 148 9.27 -7.98 -1.21
C ALA A 148 8.55 -9.29 -0.86
N ASN A 149 9.29 -10.32 -0.43
CA ASN A 149 8.72 -11.65 -0.15
C ASN A 149 8.12 -11.76 1.25
N ASN A 150 8.53 -10.92 2.21
CA ASN A 150 7.89 -10.87 3.53
C ASN A 150 6.83 -9.75 3.54
N ARG A 151 5.55 -10.14 3.64
CA ARG A 151 4.42 -9.22 3.59
C ARG A 151 4.47 -8.13 4.66
N TYR A 152 4.81 -8.48 5.90
CA TYR A 152 4.87 -7.53 7.02
C TYR A 152 5.99 -6.51 6.78
N ARG A 153 7.20 -6.98 6.44
CA ARG A 153 8.34 -6.11 6.11
C ARG A 153 8.05 -5.21 4.92
N LEU A 154 7.40 -5.72 3.88
CA LEU A 154 7.00 -4.91 2.72
C LEU A 154 6.04 -3.78 3.12
N LEU A 155 5.04 -4.07 3.95
CA LEU A 155 4.04 -3.08 4.37
C LEU A 155 4.65 -1.99 5.25
N ILE A 156 5.52 -2.35 6.21
CA ILE A 156 6.25 -1.37 7.01
C ILE A 156 7.17 -0.54 6.15
N SER A 157 7.98 -1.18 5.30
CA SER A 157 8.93 -0.48 4.42
C SER A 157 8.22 0.49 3.50
N ARG A 158 7.05 0.12 2.98
CA ARG A 158 6.23 1.01 2.17
C ARG A 158 5.73 2.22 2.96
N ARG A 159 5.31 2.05 4.22
CA ARG A 159 4.91 3.17 5.08
C ARG A 159 6.08 4.12 5.36
N ILE A 160 7.28 3.56 5.60
CA ILE A 160 8.50 4.35 5.77
C ILE A 160 8.81 5.15 4.49
N VAL A 161 8.74 4.51 3.31
CA VAL A 161 8.94 5.18 2.02
C VAL A 161 7.89 6.27 1.78
N ASP A 162 6.62 6.01 2.10
CA ASP A 162 5.55 6.99 2.01
C ASP A 162 5.86 8.20 2.91
N THR A 163 6.24 8.00 4.17
CA THR A 163 6.61 9.09 5.10
C THR A 163 7.82 9.88 4.62
N ILE A 164 8.85 9.21 4.09
CA ILE A 164 10.04 9.90 3.54
C ILE A 164 9.65 10.75 2.33
N LEU A 165 8.95 10.21 1.34
CA LEU A 165 8.63 10.92 0.10
C LEU A 165 7.57 12.01 0.31
N GLN A 166 6.51 11.71 1.08
CA GLN A 166 5.34 12.58 1.20
C GLN A 166 5.50 13.61 2.31
N ASP A 167 5.87 13.18 3.52
CA ASP A 167 5.88 14.04 4.69
C ASP A 167 7.23 14.75 4.84
N ILE A 168 8.35 14.03 4.69
CA ILE A 168 9.69 14.63 4.87
C ILE A 168 10.09 15.41 3.62
N VAL A 169 10.19 14.76 2.46
CA VAL A 169 10.61 15.42 1.22
C VAL A 169 9.53 16.38 0.74
N GLY A 170 8.31 15.88 0.54
CA GLY A 170 7.20 16.66 0.00
C GLY A 170 6.81 17.88 0.83
N GLN A 171 6.57 17.72 2.15
CA GLN A 171 6.04 18.81 2.99
C GLN A 171 7.10 19.61 3.75
N LYS A 172 8.23 19.00 4.15
CA LYS A 172 9.22 19.68 5.02
C LYS A 172 10.45 20.22 4.27
N ILE A 173 10.81 19.64 3.13
CA ILE A 173 12.03 20.02 2.39
C ILE A 173 11.69 20.86 1.15
N LEU A 174 10.74 20.42 0.32
CA LEU A 174 10.42 21.10 -0.92
C LEU A 174 9.47 22.28 -0.69
N GLY A 175 9.83 23.45 -1.21
CA GLY A 175 8.93 24.58 -1.40
C GLY A 175 8.01 24.39 -2.60
N GLU A 176 7.11 25.35 -2.86
CA GLU A 176 6.07 25.25 -3.89
C GLU A 176 6.62 24.99 -5.31
N SER A 177 7.73 25.66 -5.66
CA SER A 177 8.42 25.46 -6.94
C SER A 177 8.97 24.03 -7.05
N GLY A 178 9.67 23.56 -6.01
CA GLY A 178 10.24 22.21 -5.98
C GLY A 178 9.16 21.12 -5.98
N GLN A 179 8.05 21.32 -5.28
CA GLN A 179 6.89 20.42 -5.31
C GLN A 179 6.28 20.35 -6.72
N THR A 180 6.15 21.49 -7.40
CA THR A 180 5.63 21.56 -8.78
C THR A 180 6.57 20.85 -9.76
N SER A 181 7.88 21.05 -9.61
CA SER A 181 8.93 20.39 -10.39
C SER A 181 8.88 18.87 -10.19
N ALA A 182 8.89 18.42 -8.94
CA ALA A 182 8.80 17.01 -8.57
C ALA A 182 7.52 16.34 -9.11
N ALA A 183 6.36 16.99 -8.98
CA ALA A 183 5.11 16.46 -9.52
C ALA A 183 5.18 16.28 -11.04
N LYS A 184 5.69 17.27 -11.78
CA LYS A 184 5.88 17.18 -13.24
C LYS A 184 6.83 16.05 -13.62
N SER A 185 7.96 15.90 -12.93
CA SER A 185 8.91 14.80 -13.15
C SER A 185 8.26 13.44 -12.92
N ILE A 186 7.55 13.23 -11.81
CA ILE A 186 6.88 11.94 -11.56
C ILE A 186 5.83 11.63 -12.65
N ILE A 187 5.03 12.62 -13.04
CA ILE A 187 3.97 12.42 -14.05
C ILE A 187 4.57 12.06 -15.40
N ASN A 188 5.58 12.81 -15.86
CA ASN A 188 6.15 12.64 -17.20
C ASN A 188 7.10 11.45 -17.28
N ASP A 189 7.93 11.23 -16.25
CA ASP A 189 8.98 10.22 -16.28
C ASP A 189 8.56 8.86 -15.71
N ILE A 190 7.48 8.79 -14.91
CA ILE A 190 7.00 7.54 -14.31
C ILE A 190 5.60 7.20 -14.81
N LEU A 191 4.59 8.05 -14.56
CA LEU A 191 3.19 7.68 -14.83
C LEU A 191 2.92 7.51 -16.33
N LYS A 192 3.39 8.45 -17.16
CA LYS A 192 3.23 8.41 -18.62
C LYS A 192 4.06 7.32 -19.31
N ASN A 193 5.07 6.79 -18.63
CA ASN A 193 5.89 5.67 -19.09
C ASN A 193 5.27 4.30 -18.80
N TYR A 194 4.02 4.23 -18.31
CA TYR A 194 3.27 2.99 -18.14
C TYR A 194 2.03 2.96 -19.05
N PRO A 195 1.84 1.96 -19.96
CA PRO A 195 2.78 0.90 -20.30
C PRO A 195 4.04 1.49 -20.96
N GLN A 196 5.10 0.67 -21.08
CA GLN A 196 6.40 1.13 -21.60
C GLN A 196 6.24 1.97 -22.88
N ALA A 197 6.42 3.29 -22.75
CA ALA A 197 6.27 4.24 -23.84
C ALA A 197 7.61 4.55 -24.53
N LEU A 198 8.72 4.44 -23.79
CA LEU A 198 10.08 4.68 -24.24
C LEU A 198 10.85 3.37 -24.22
N THR A 199 11.47 2.98 -25.33
CA THR A 199 12.27 1.75 -25.45
C THR A 199 13.49 1.76 -24.54
N GLU A 200 14.07 2.94 -24.31
CA GLU A 200 15.27 3.14 -23.49
C GLU A 200 15.01 3.05 -21.98
N ARG A 201 13.74 3.17 -21.54
CA ARG A 201 13.38 3.11 -20.13
C ARG A 201 12.55 1.86 -19.82
N PRO A 202 12.90 1.10 -18.77
CA PRO A 202 12.11 -0.05 -18.37
C PRO A 202 10.72 0.37 -17.87
N GLU A 203 9.75 -0.54 -18.01
CA GLU A 203 8.42 -0.34 -17.46
C GLU A 203 8.50 -0.10 -15.93
N PRO A 204 7.83 0.95 -15.40
CA PRO A 204 7.80 1.19 -13.96
C PRO A 204 7.20 0.02 -13.18
N SER A 205 7.90 -0.41 -12.13
CA SER A 205 7.42 -1.51 -11.28
C SER A 205 6.11 -1.16 -10.55
N LYS A 206 5.36 -2.18 -10.13
CA LYS A 206 4.16 -2.01 -9.27
C LYS A 206 4.45 -1.15 -8.03
N SER A 207 5.58 -1.37 -7.35
CA SER A 207 5.97 -0.62 -6.14
C SER A 207 6.30 0.84 -6.46
N THR A 208 6.99 1.07 -7.57
CA THR A 208 7.32 2.42 -8.07
C THR A 208 6.06 3.20 -8.40
N LEU A 209 5.12 2.62 -9.16
CA LEU A 209 3.84 3.29 -9.49
C LEU A 209 3.04 3.62 -8.24
N ILE A 210 2.97 2.72 -7.27
CA ILE A 210 2.26 2.94 -6.01
C ILE A 210 2.83 4.13 -5.24
N ALA A 211 4.15 4.17 -5.04
CA ALA A 211 4.80 5.25 -4.31
C ALA A 211 4.73 6.58 -5.08
N ALA A 212 4.89 6.54 -6.39
CA ALA A 212 4.75 7.70 -7.28
C ALA A 212 3.35 8.31 -7.22
N LEU A 213 2.29 7.48 -7.28
CA LEU A 213 0.91 7.94 -7.18
C LEU A 213 0.60 8.54 -5.81
N GLY A 214 1.11 7.94 -4.72
CA GLY A 214 1.00 8.49 -3.37
C GLY A 214 1.72 9.83 -3.21
N ALA A 215 2.95 9.93 -3.73
CA ALA A 215 3.73 11.17 -3.75
C ALA A 215 3.02 12.27 -4.54
N VAL A 216 2.55 11.99 -5.76
CA VAL A 216 1.79 12.97 -6.56
C VAL A 216 0.51 13.42 -5.85
N ALA A 217 -0.23 12.49 -5.23
CA ALA A 217 -1.43 12.85 -4.47
C ALA A 217 -1.10 13.79 -3.29
N SER A 218 -0.02 13.52 -2.55
CA SER A 218 0.43 14.38 -1.45
C SER A 218 0.86 15.76 -1.95
N LEU A 219 1.68 15.82 -3.01
CA LEU A 219 2.12 17.06 -3.63
C LEU A 219 0.93 17.89 -4.13
N ILE A 220 -0.05 17.27 -4.78
CA ILE A 220 -1.29 17.95 -5.21
C ILE A 220 -2.07 18.52 -4.03
N ASN A 221 -2.20 17.77 -2.93
CA ASN A 221 -2.89 18.25 -1.73
C ASN A 221 -2.17 19.46 -1.11
N ASN A 222 -0.84 19.47 -1.13
CA ASN A 222 -0.03 20.58 -0.60
C ASN A 222 -0.11 21.82 -1.51
N LEU A 223 -0.01 21.63 -2.82
CA LEU A 223 -0.03 22.70 -3.83
C LEU A 223 -1.43 23.32 -4.00
N GLY A 224 -2.50 22.57 -3.74
CA GLY A 224 -3.86 23.02 -3.95
C GLY A 224 -4.08 23.51 -5.39
N SER A 225 -4.50 24.76 -5.55
CA SER A 225 -4.76 25.34 -6.88
C SER A 225 -3.50 25.48 -7.74
N ALA A 226 -2.29 25.49 -7.19
CA ALA A 226 -1.07 25.54 -7.99
C ALA A 226 -0.87 24.26 -8.84
N ALA A 227 -1.54 23.16 -8.50
CA ALA A 227 -1.58 21.94 -9.30
C ALA A 227 -2.19 22.15 -10.71
N ASN A 228 -2.89 23.26 -10.94
CA ASN A 228 -3.37 23.67 -12.26
C ASN A 228 -2.26 23.72 -13.32
N ASN A 229 -1.04 24.07 -12.92
CA ASN A 229 0.12 24.22 -13.79
C ASN A 229 0.54 22.93 -14.51
N PHE A 230 0.05 21.77 -14.08
CA PHE A 230 0.34 20.47 -14.69
C PHE A 230 -0.92 19.59 -14.80
N ALA A 231 -2.11 20.19 -14.74
CA ALA A 231 -3.36 19.46 -14.62
C ALA A 231 -3.66 18.52 -15.80
N GLU A 232 -3.44 18.99 -17.03
CA GLU A 232 -3.67 18.17 -18.22
C GLU A 232 -2.72 16.96 -18.26
N SER A 233 -1.43 17.19 -18.01
CA SER A 233 -0.43 16.13 -17.94
C SER A 233 -0.77 15.10 -16.86
N CYS A 234 -1.21 15.56 -15.69
CA CYS A 234 -1.61 14.70 -14.57
C CYS A 234 -2.81 13.84 -14.94
N ARG A 235 -3.86 14.44 -15.52
CA ARG A 235 -5.05 13.71 -15.97
C ARG A 235 -4.68 12.58 -16.92
N ASP A 236 -3.88 12.87 -17.93
CA ASP A 236 -3.53 11.90 -18.96
C ASP A 236 -2.72 10.73 -18.36
N GLY A 237 -1.72 11.04 -17.51
CA GLY A 237 -0.94 10.01 -16.80
C GLY A 237 -1.79 9.15 -15.87
N LEU A 238 -2.73 9.74 -15.12
CA LEU A 238 -3.63 8.99 -14.24
C LEU A 238 -4.58 8.08 -15.03
N LEU A 239 -5.15 8.55 -16.13
CA LEU A 239 -6.03 7.75 -17.00
C LEU A 239 -5.29 6.56 -17.63
N GLN A 240 -4.01 6.73 -17.94
CA GLN A 240 -3.15 5.67 -18.45
C GLN A 240 -2.92 4.59 -17.38
N VAL A 241 -2.55 5.00 -16.16
CA VAL A 241 -2.24 4.09 -15.04
C VAL A 241 -3.48 3.38 -14.48
N LEU A 242 -4.69 3.94 -14.62
CA LEU A 242 -5.94 3.27 -14.23
C LEU A 242 -6.15 1.91 -14.93
N GLN A 243 -5.52 1.70 -16.09
CA GLN A 243 -5.62 0.45 -16.86
C GLN A 243 -4.70 -0.66 -16.34
N HIS A 244 -3.87 -0.39 -15.33
CA HIS A 244 -2.90 -1.32 -14.78
C HIS A 244 -3.56 -2.61 -14.25
N PRO A 245 -3.02 -3.83 -14.47
CA PRO A 245 -3.66 -5.08 -14.06
C PRO A 245 -3.73 -5.30 -12.54
N SER A 246 -2.81 -4.68 -11.79
CA SER A 246 -2.80 -4.74 -10.33
C SER A 246 -3.85 -3.83 -9.68
N TYR A 247 -4.74 -4.43 -8.91
CA TYR A 247 -5.74 -3.74 -8.09
C TYR A 247 -5.12 -2.67 -7.16
N SER A 248 -3.96 -2.95 -6.56
CA SER A 248 -3.31 -1.98 -5.66
C SER A 248 -2.95 -0.68 -6.37
N VAL A 249 -2.45 -0.76 -7.61
CA VAL A 249 -2.11 0.42 -8.42
C VAL A 249 -3.37 1.18 -8.80
N GLN A 250 -4.43 0.48 -9.23
CA GLN A 250 -5.72 1.10 -9.59
C GLN A 250 -6.33 1.90 -8.43
N VAL A 251 -6.27 1.36 -7.20
CA VAL A 251 -6.77 2.06 -6.01
C VAL A 251 -5.96 3.32 -5.72
N HIS A 252 -4.63 3.27 -5.85
CA HIS A 252 -3.76 4.44 -5.66
C HIS A 252 -3.99 5.50 -6.73
N ALA A 253 -4.17 5.06 -7.98
CA ALA A 253 -4.48 5.95 -9.10
C ALA A 253 -5.84 6.62 -8.92
N SER A 254 -6.84 5.88 -8.43
CA SER A 254 -8.17 6.41 -8.14
C SER A 254 -8.15 7.39 -6.95
N ALA A 255 -7.38 7.10 -5.90
CA ALA A 255 -7.19 8.01 -4.78
C ALA A 255 -6.48 9.31 -5.20
N CYS A 256 -5.44 9.19 -6.03
CA CYS A 256 -4.73 10.32 -6.62
C CYS A 256 -5.65 11.14 -7.54
N MET A 257 -6.48 10.47 -8.36
CA MET A 257 -7.51 11.13 -9.18
C MET A 257 -8.49 11.93 -8.33
N LYS A 258 -8.91 11.41 -7.18
CA LYS A 258 -9.76 12.16 -6.24
C LYS A 258 -9.07 13.40 -5.69
N ALA A 259 -7.83 13.26 -5.22
CA ALA A 259 -7.03 14.40 -4.74
C ALA A 259 -6.87 15.47 -5.84
N PHE A 260 -6.57 15.02 -7.06
CA PHE A 260 -6.45 15.85 -8.25
C PHE A 260 -7.72 16.67 -8.54
N VAL A 261 -8.89 16.05 -8.64
CA VAL A 261 -10.12 16.80 -8.96
C VAL A 261 -10.63 17.65 -7.80
N LEU A 262 -10.20 17.38 -6.56
CA LEU A 262 -10.49 18.26 -5.41
C LEU A 262 -9.64 19.54 -5.46
N ALA A 263 -8.37 19.42 -5.87
CA ALA A 263 -7.43 20.52 -6.03
C ALA A 263 -7.64 21.32 -7.34
N CYS A 264 -8.05 20.63 -8.41
CA CYS A 264 -8.29 21.16 -9.75
C CYS A 264 -9.76 20.88 -10.19
N PRO A 265 -10.76 21.59 -9.65
CA PRO A 265 -12.18 21.29 -9.87
C PRO A 265 -12.63 21.35 -11.33
N GLN A 266 -12.00 22.19 -12.16
CA GLN A 266 -12.29 22.28 -13.59
C GLN A 266 -11.96 20.98 -14.36
N GLN A 267 -11.14 20.09 -13.79
CA GLN A 267 -10.85 18.77 -14.37
C GLN A 267 -11.88 17.70 -13.98
N LEU A 268 -12.80 18.01 -13.06
CA LEU A 268 -13.82 17.06 -12.60
C LEU A 268 -14.66 16.52 -13.77
N LEU A 269 -15.29 17.40 -14.54
CA LEU A 269 -16.15 17.01 -15.65
C LEU A 269 -15.40 16.29 -16.80
N PRO A 270 -14.22 16.78 -17.25
CA PRO A 270 -13.37 16.03 -18.19
C PRO A 270 -13.02 14.62 -17.70
N CYS A 271 -12.58 14.47 -16.45
CA CYS A 271 -12.25 13.15 -15.89
C CYS A 271 -13.45 12.22 -15.85
N LEU A 272 -14.63 12.71 -15.42
CA LEU A 272 -15.86 11.93 -15.42
C LEU A 272 -16.24 11.44 -16.82
N SER A 273 -16.20 12.35 -17.81
CA SER A 273 -16.55 12.04 -19.19
C SER A 273 -15.62 10.99 -19.80
N VAL A 274 -14.29 11.18 -19.67
CA VAL A 274 -13.30 10.27 -20.24
C VAL A 274 -13.33 8.91 -19.56
N CYS A 275 -13.46 8.85 -18.23
CA CYS A 275 -13.60 7.58 -17.50
C CYS A 275 -14.86 6.83 -17.92
N MET A 276 -16.00 7.50 -18.05
CA MET A 276 -17.26 6.88 -18.46
C MET A 276 -17.20 6.34 -19.89
N ASN A 277 -16.67 7.11 -20.84
CA ASN A 277 -16.52 6.70 -22.23
C ASN A 277 -15.52 5.53 -22.37
N SER A 278 -14.39 5.60 -21.66
CA SER A 278 -13.38 4.53 -21.64
C SER A 278 -13.94 3.26 -21.02
N LEU A 279 -14.67 3.36 -19.91
CA LEU A 279 -15.35 2.22 -19.30
C LEU A 279 -16.35 1.57 -20.26
N SER A 280 -17.14 2.37 -20.98
CA SER A 280 -18.12 1.87 -21.95
C SER A 280 -17.44 1.10 -23.09
N ARG A 281 -16.33 1.64 -23.61
CA ARG A 281 -15.50 0.97 -24.61
C ARG A 281 -14.94 -0.36 -24.09
N GLU A 282 -14.32 -0.36 -22.92
CA GLU A 282 -13.73 -1.59 -22.36
C GLU A 282 -14.80 -2.64 -22.06
N LEU A 283 -15.99 -2.23 -21.58
CA LEU A 283 -17.14 -3.12 -21.34
C LEU A 283 -17.63 -3.79 -22.63
N SER A 284 -17.64 -3.06 -23.76
CA SER A 284 -18.04 -3.63 -25.06
C SER A 284 -17.07 -4.69 -25.57
N LEU A 285 -15.82 -4.65 -25.11
CA LEU A 285 -14.74 -5.56 -25.51
C LEU A 285 -14.60 -6.76 -24.57
N LEU A 286 -15.28 -6.78 -23.42
CA LEU A 286 -15.17 -7.88 -22.44
C LEU A 286 -15.50 -9.25 -23.04
N THR A 287 -16.52 -9.31 -23.89
CA THR A 287 -16.98 -10.55 -24.53
C THR A 287 -16.02 -11.06 -25.60
N SER A 288 -15.11 -10.22 -26.09
CA SER A 288 -14.15 -10.58 -27.14
C SER A 288 -12.95 -11.38 -26.62
N GLY A 289 -12.78 -11.50 -25.29
CA GLY A 289 -11.64 -12.18 -24.66
C GLY A 289 -10.28 -11.49 -24.83
N ARG A 290 -10.20 -10.41 -25.62
CA ARG A 290 -8.95 -9.68 -25.91
C ARG A 290 -8.59 -8.64 -24.84
N ASN A 291 -9.53 -8.27 -23.97
CA ASN A 291 -9.33 -7.25 -22.94
C ASN A 291 -9.29 -7.83 -21.53
N SER A 292 -8.42 -7.24 -20.70
CA SER A 292 -8.34 -7.60 -19.29
C SER A 292 -9.55 -7.06 -18.52
N PRO A 293 -10.32 -7.91 -17.81
CA PRO A 293 -11.39 -7.48 -16.91
C PRO A 293 -10.96 -6.40 -15.91
N ARG A 294 -9.67 -6.40 -15.55
CA ARG A 294 -9.08 -5.40 -14.65
C ARG A 294 -9.17 -3.98 -15.19
N ARG A 295 -9.10 -3.75 -16.50
CA ARG A 295 -9.22 -2.39 -17.07
C ARG A 295 -10.58 -1.77 -16.77
N CYS A 296 -11.65 -2.55 -16.88
CA CYS A 296 -13.00 -2.10 -16.53
C CYS A 296 -13.12 -1.73 -15.06
N VAL A 297 -12.58 -2.58 -14.18
CA VAL A 297 -12.56 -2.32 -12.73
C VAL A 297 -11.76 -1.06 -12.40
N GLY A 298 -10.63 -0.84 -13.07
CA GLY A 298 -9.81 0.36 -12.93
C GLY A 298 -10.55 1.64 -13.29
N PHE A 299 -11.15 1.71 -14.49
CA PHE A 299 -11.95 2.87 -14.89
C PHE A 299 -13.20 3.06 -14.02
N ALA A 300 -13.84 1.98 -13.56
CA ALA A 300 -14.97 2.06 -12.63
C ALA A 300 -14.55 2.70 -11.29
N HIS A 301 -13.40 2.32 -10.74
CA HIS A 301 -12.86 2.94 -9.52
C HIS A 301 -12.45 4.39 -9.74
N GLY A 302 -11.81 4.72 -10.87
CA GLY A 302 -11.48 6.10 -11.23
C GLY A 302 -12.73 6.98 -11.35
N LEU A 303 -13.78 6.46 -12.00
CA LEU A 303 -15.08 7.14 -12.13
C LEU A 303 -15.75 7.32 -10.76
N ALA A 304 -15.81 6.27 -9.93
CA ALA A 304 -16.39 6.34 -8.58
C ALA A 304 -15.63 7.30 -7.66
N ALA A 305 -14.29 7.31 -7.71
CA ALA A 305 -13.46 8.23 -6.94
C ALA A 305 -13.67 9.68 -7.36
N THR A 306 -13.77 9.93 -8.67
CA THR A 306 -14.04 11.25 -9.24
C THR A 306 -15.44 11.76 -8.85
N LEU A 307 -16.48 10.91 -8.97
CA LEU A 307 -17.84 11.23 -8.52
C LEU A 307 -17.89 11.61 -7.03
N SER A 308 -17.05 10.98 -6.21
CA SER A 308 -16.99 11.27 -4.78
C SER A 308 -16.41 12.63 -4.40
N ALA A 309 -15.85 13.36 -5.36
CA ALA A 309 -15.44 14.75 -5.18
C ALA A 309 -16.56 15.75 -5.52
N SER A 310 -17.57 15.35 -6.29
CA SER A 310 -18.63 16.26 -6.76
C SER A 310 -19.37 17.01 -5.64
N PRO A 311 -19.70 16.42 -4.48
CA PRO A 311 -20.36 17.16 -3.38
C PRO A 311 -19.50 18.29 -2.81
N ALA A 312 -18.18 18.13 -2.82
CA ALA A 312 -17.26 19.16 -2.35
C ALA A 312 -17.04 20.28 -3.39
N ARG A 313 -17.46 20.05 -4.64
CA ARG A 313 -17.30 20.96 -5.79
C ARG A 313 -18.59 21.02 -6.64
N PRO A 314 -19.73 21.47 -6.06
CA PRO A 314 -21.04 21.36 -6.71
C PRO A 314 -21.14 22.12 -8.05
N LEU A 315 -20.42 23.24 -8.19
CA LEU A 315 -20.39 24.04 -9.43
C LEU A 315 -19.74 23.32 -10.62
N HIS A 316 -18.94 22.30 -10.37
CA HIS A 316 -18.21 21.55 -11.42
C HIS A 316 -18.80 20.15 -11.67
N GLY A 317 -19.82 19.76 -10.90
CA GLY A 317 -20.53 18.49 -11.08
C GLY A 317 -21.59 18.59 -12.18
N SER A 318 -21.98 17.43 -12.73
CA SER A 318 -23.09 17.33 -13.69
C SER A 318 -24.09 16.29 -13.23
N VAL A 319 -25.33 16.72 -12.99
CA VAL A 319 -26.45 15.82 -12.65
C VAL A 319 -26.75 14.86 -13.79
N ASP A 320 -26.58 15.30 -15.05
CA ASP A 320 -26.76 14.47 -16.23
C ASP A 320 -25.76 13.32 -16.27
N ILE A 321 -24.48 13.58 -15.96
CA ILE A 321 -23.48 12.52 -15.86
C ILE A 321 -23.83 11.55 -14.73
N ASN A 322 -24.20 12.06 -13.54
CA ASN A 322 -24.59 11.21 -12.42
C ASN A 322 -25.73 10.25 -12.80
N SER A 323 -26.74 10.77 -13.51
CA SER A 323 -27.88 10.00 -14.01
C SER A 323 -27.45 8.97 -15.05
N ARG A 324 -26.59 9.33 -16.01
CA ARG A 324 -26.04 8.41 -17.01
C ARG A 324 -25.22 7.28 -16.38
N VAL A 325 -24.44 7.56 -15.33
CA VAL A 325 -23.69 6.53 -14.59
C VAL A 325 -24.64 5.56 -13.90
N LEU A 326 -25.73 6.05 -13.30
CA LEU A 326 -26.75 5.18 -12.70
C LEU A 326 -27.45 4.31 -13.74
N THR A 327 -27.82 4.88 -14.89
CA THR A 327 -28.41 4.12 -16.02
C THR A 327 -27.45 3.05 -16.52
N MET A 328 -26.16 3.37 -16.68
CA MET A 328 -25.13 2.40 -17.07
C MET A 328 -25.04 1.25 -16.07
N ALA A 329 -24.94 1.55 -14.77
CA ALA A 329 -24.84 0.54 -13.72
C ALA A 329 -26.08 -0.37 -13.67
N THR A 330 -27.27 0.21 -13.75
CA THR A 330 -28.53 -0.57 -13.71
C THR A 330 -28.75 -1.41 -14.96
N ASN A 331 -28.32 -0.93 -16.14
CA ASN A 331 -28.34 -1.73 -17.36
C ASN A 331 -27.37 -2.92 -17.28
N LEU A 332 -26.16 -2.71 -16.74
CA LEU A 332 -25.20 -3.80 -16.53
C LEU A 332 -25.75 -4.91 -15.64
N LEU A 333 -26.43 -4.56 -14.53
CA LEU A 333 -27.06 -5.56 -13.64
C LEU A 333 -28.17 -6.36 -14.34
N LYS A 334 -28.86 -5.76 -15.32
CA LYS A 334 -29.91 -6.45 -16.08
C LYS A 334 -29.31 -7.36 -17.16
N SER A 335 -28.31 -6.89 -17.90
CA SER A 335 -27.69 -7.64 -19.00
C SER A 335 -26.76 -8.75 -18.51
N SER A 336 -26.20 -8.64 -17.30
CA SER A 336 -25.25 -9.62 -16.77
C SER A 336 -25.82 -11.03 -16.61
N GLY A 337 -27.15 -11.17 -16.50
CA GLY A 337 -27.80 -12.48 -16.44
C GLY A 337 -27.71 -13.30 -17.72
N GLN A 338 -27.38 -12.69 -18.85
CA GLN A 338 -27.24 -13.35 -20.17
C GLN A 338 -25.78 -13.69 -20.52
N SER A 339 -24.82 -13.26 -19.70
CA SER A 339 -23.39 -13.40 -19.96
C SER A 339 -22.80 -14.63 -19.25
N GLU A 340 -21.67 -15.14 -19.75
CA GLU A 340 -20.87 -16.15 -19.03
C GLU A 340 -20.48 -15.65 -17.64
N LEU A 341 -20.39 -16.54 -16.65
CA LEU A 341 -20.18 -16.21 -15.24
C LEU A 341 -19.00 -15.26 -14.96
N ARG A 342 -17.86 -15.40 -15.66
CA ARG A 342 -16.69 -14.52 -15.46
C ARG A 342 -16.90 -13.11 -16.02
N VAL A 343 -17.52 -13.01 -17.18
CA VAL A 343 -17.91 -11.72 -17.79
C VAL A 343 -18.97 -11.05 -16.93
N SER A 344 -20.00 -11.81 -16.55
CA SER A 344 -21.08 -11.39 -15.65
C SER A 344 -20.53 -10.89 -14.32
N SER A 345 -19.56 -11.59 -13.73
CA SER A 345 -18.88 -11.19 -12.48
C SER A 345 -18.27 -9.81 -12.60
N THR A 346 -17.58 -9.53 -13.72
CA THR A 346 -16.94 -8.23 -13.94
C THR A 346 -17.97 -7.13 -14.16
N GLN A 347 -19.02 -7.40 -14.95
CA GLN A 347 -20.11 -6.45 -15.17
C GLN A 347 -20.82 -6.08 -13.86
N ILE A 348 -21.12 -7.08 -13.02
CA ILE A 348 -21.74 -6.90 -11.71
C ILE A 348 -20.82 -6.11 -10.78
N GLN A 349 -19.53 -6.44 -10.74
CA GLN A 349 -18.54 -5.72 -9.94
C GLN A 349 -18.48 -4.24 -10.34
N VAL A 350 -18.36 -3.96 -11.63
CA VAL A 350 -18.37 -2.59 -12.18
C VAL A 350 -19.65 -1.87 -11.78
N ALA A 351 -20.81 -2.49 -12.00
CA ALA A 351 -22.10 -1.86 -11.68
C ALA A 351 -22.20 -1.46 -10.20
N TRP A 352 -21.80 -2.34 -9.28
CA TRP A 352 -21.85 -2.02 -7.85
C TRP A 352 -20.78 -1.03 -7.40
N ILE A 353 -19.61 -0.98 -8.05
CA ILE A 353 -18.63 0.10 -7.83
C ILE A 353 -19.23 1.45 -8.22
N LEU A 354 -19.89 1.54 -9.37
CA LEU A 354 -20.54 2.77 -9.84
C LEU A 354 -21.67 3.21 -8.90
N ILE A 355 -22.56 2.28 -8.50
CA ILE A 355 -23.62 2.56 -7.52
C ILE A 355 -23.02 3.02 -6.19
N GLY A 356 -21.96 2.36 -5.72
CA GLY A 356 -21.23 2.76 -4.51
C GLY A 356 -20.63 4.17 -4.61
N GLY A 357 -20.06 4.51 -5.76
CA GLY A 357 -19.56 5.86 -6.06
C GLY A 357 -20.68 6.91 -5.99
N LEU A 358 -21.85 6.63 -6.58
CA LEU A 358 -23.01 7.52 -6.55
C LEU A 358 -23.55 7.75 -5.12
N MET A 359 -23.35 6.80 -4.19
CA MET A 359 -23.77 7.00 -2.80
C MET A 359 -23.08 8.19 -2.14
N SER A 360 -21.86 8.51 -2.57
CA SER A 360 -21.11 9.66 -2.04
C SER A 360 -21.71 11.01 -2.42
N LEU A 361 -22.60 11.07 -3.42
CA LEU A 361 -23.35 12.29 -3.77
C LEU A 361 -24.29 12.76 -2.65
N GLY A 362 -24.63 11.86 -1.74
CA GLY A 362 -25.38 12.15 -0.53
C GLY A 362 -26.91 12.14 -0.72
N PRO A 363 -27.66 12.48 0.36
CA PRO A 363 -29.09 12.20 0.46
C PRO A 363 -29.95 12.83 -0.63
N ASN A 364 -29.57 14.01 -1.13
CA ASN A 364 -30.35 14.75 -2.12
C ASN A 364 -30.50 13.96 -3.43
N PHE A 365 -29.43 13.31 -3.87
CA PHE A 365 -29.44 12.46 -5.05
C PHE A 365 -30.05 11.09 -4.73
N VAL A 366 -29.58 10.44 -3.66
CA VAL A 366 -29.92 9.05 -3.36
C VAL A 366 -31.39 8.86 -2.99
N LYS A 367 -32.03 9.84 -2.33
CA LYS A 367 -33.43 9.76 -1.90
C LYS A 367 -34.38 9.45 -3.05
N ILE A 368 -34.13 10.01 -4.24
CA ILE A 368 -34.97 9.84 -5.44
C ILE A 368 -34.92 8.39 -5.95
N HIS A 369 -33.77 7.73 -5.77
CA HIS A 369 -33.52 6.37 -6.26
C HIS A 369 -33.61 5.30 -5.16
N LEU A 370 -33.91 5.68 -3.91
CA LEU A 370 -33.81 4.79 -2.76
C LEU A 370 -34.70 3.53 -2.88
N SER A 371 -35.94 3.70 -3.36
CA SER A 371 -36.86 2.57 -3.58
C SER A 371 -36.30 1.57 -4.60
N GLN A 372 -35.76 2.08 -5.71
CA GLN A 372 -35.11 1.27 -6.75
C GLN A 372 -33.85 0.57 -6.22
N LEU A 373 -33.01 1.28 -5.44
CA LEU A 373 -31.79 0.73 -4.85
C LEU A 373 -32.09 -0.40 -3.87
N LEU A 374 -33.10 -0.23 -3.00
CA LEU A 374 -33.55 -1.28 -2.08
C LEU A 374 -34.02 -2.54 -2.82
N LEU A 375 -34.69 -2.38 -3.97
CA LEU A 375 -35.08 -3.51 -4.80
C LEU A 375 -33.88 -4.21 -5.44
N LEU A 376 -32.92 -3.45 -5.98
CA LEU A 376 -31.69 -3.99 -6.57
C LEU A 376 -30.87 -4.76 -5.52
N TRP A 377 -30.71 -4.21 -4.31
CA TRP A 377 -30.02 -4.89 -3.22
C TRP A 377 -30.76 -6.15 -2.79
N LYS A 378 -32.10 -6.11 -2.69
CA LYS A 378 -32.91 -7.29 -2.36
C LYS A 378 -32.73 -8.41 -3.38
N ASN A 379 -32.63 -8.06 -4.67
CA ASN A 379 -32.41 -9.03 -5.74
C ASN A 379 -31.00 -9.64 -5.70
N ALA A 380 -29.98 -8.86 -5.30
CA ALA A 380 -28.61 -9.35 -5.14
C ALA A 380 -28.39 -10.15 -3.85
N LEU A 381 -29.17 -9.86 -2.80
CA LEU A 381 -29.10 -10.47 -1.47
C LEU A 381 -30.40 -11.21 -1.11
N PRO A 382 -30.86 -12.17 -1.95
CA PRO A 382 -32.12 -12.85 -1.75
C PRO A 382 -32.06 -13.77 -0.52
N LYS A 383 -33.23 -14.11 0.02
CA LYS A 383 -33.35 -15.17 1.04
C LYS A 383 -32.80 -16.48 0.46
N PRO A 384 -31.91 -17.20 1.18
CA PRO A 384 -31.41 -18.48 0.72
C PRO A 384 -32.55 -19.46 0.46
N LEU A 385 -32.47 -20.18 -0.67
CA LEU A 385 -33.35 -21.32 -0.96
C LEU A 385 -32.96 -22.51 -0.08
N SER A 386 -33.85 -23.51 0.07
CA SER A 386 -33.61 -24.70 0.91
C SER A 386 -32.25 -25.37 0.63
N LYS A 387 -31.67 -26.00 1.67
CA LYS A 387 -30.30 -26.56 1.64
C LYS A 387 -30.07 -27.55 0.49
N ASP A 388 -31.09 -28.32 0.10
CA ASP A 388 -30.97 -29.36 -0.93
C ASP A 388 -30.60 -28.81 -2.32
N ASN A 389 -31.02 -27.60 -2.68
CA ASN A 389 -30.65 -26.98 -3.96
C ASN A 389 -29.22 -26.43 -3.98
N THR A 390 -28.54 -26.33 -2.83
CA THR A 390 -27.19 -25.75 -2.75
C THR A 390 -26.10 -26.82 -2.86
N ALA A 391 -26.40 -28.07 -2.49
CA ALA A 391 -25.47 -29.20 -2.59
C ALA A 391 -25.05 -29.54 -4.03
N HIS A 392 -25.86 -29.17 -5.02
CA HIS A 392 -25.60 -29.43 -6.45
C HIS A 392 -24.88 -28.29 -7.18
N ARG A 393 -24.53 -27.18 -6.50
CA ARG A 393 -23.85 -26.05 -7.16
C ARG A 393 -22.39 -26.34 -7.40
N SER A 394 -21.89 -25.97 -8.59
CA SER A 394 -20.46 -25.99 -8.87
C SER A 394 -19.71 -24.98 -8.01
N PHE A 395 -18.40 -25.20 -7.80
CA PHE A 395 -17.54 -24.25 -7.10
C PHE A 395 -17.49 -22.89 -7.80
N LEU A 396 -17.53 -22.88 -9.14
CA LEU A 396 -17.56 -21.66 -9.93
C LEU A 396 -18.84 -20.85 -9.68
N GLU A 397 -20.00 -21.50 -9.68
CA GLU A 397 -21.30 -20.86 -9.39
C GLU A 397 -21.37 -20.37 -7.94
N ALA A 398 -20.90 -21.17 -6.98
CA ALA A 398 -20.85 -20.75 -5.58
C ALA A 398 -19.94 -19.52 -5.40
N SER A 399 -18.77 -19.51 -6.05
CA SER A 399 -17.84 -18.37 -6.05
C SER A 399 -18.48 -17.14 -6.68
N PHE A 400 -19.13 -17.30 -7.82
CA PHE A 400 -19.87 -16.23 -8.50
C PHE A 400 -20.93 -15.61 -7.58
N LEU A 401 -21.83 -16.43 -7.01
CA LEU A 401 -22.90 -15.95 -6.13
C LEU A 401 -22.36 -15.29 -4.85
N THR A 402 -21.22 -15.75 -4.34
CA THR A 402 -20.55 -15.13 -3.19
C THR A 402 -19.95 -13.77 -3.59
N HIS A 403 -19.34 -13.67 -4.77
CA HIS A 403 -18.79 -12.42 -5.30
C HIS A 403 -19.88 -11.36 -5.56
N VAL A 404 -21.04 -11.73 -6.12
CA VAL A 404 -22.19 -10.81 -6.30
C VAL A 404 -22.58 -10.14 -4.98
N ARG A 405 -22.61 -10.92 -3.89
CA ARG A 405 -22.95 -10.43 -2.55
C ARG A 405 -21.90 -9.47 -2.01
N GLU A 406 -20.62 -9.79 -2.18
CA GLU A 406 -19.51 -8.91 -1.77
C GLU A 406 -19.64 -7.52 -2.42
N CYS A 407 -19.86 -7.50 -3.73
CA CYS A 407 -19.99 -6.27 -4.50
C CYS A 407 -21.22 -5.45 -4.08
N ALA A 408 -22.38 -6.08 -3.96
CA ALA A 408 -23.62 -5.42 -3.53
C ALA A 408 -23.48 -4.82 -2.12
N LEU A 409 -22.93 -5.59 -1.18
CA LEU A 409 -22.67 -5.11 0.19
C LEU A 409 -21.67 -3.94 0.21
N GLY A 410 -20.71 -3.87 -0.72
CA GLY A 410 -19.83 -2.71 -0.87
C GLY A 410 -20.59 -1.41 -1.15
N SER A 411 -21.63 -1.46 -1.99
CA SER A 411 -22.50 -0.31 -2.26
C SER A 411 -23.41 0.03 -1.07
N ILE A 412 -23.91 -0.97 -0.33
CA ILE A 412 -24.67 -0.76 0.92
C ILE A 412 -23.80 -0.08 1.97
N LEU A 413 -22.54 -0.52 2.14
CA LEU A 413 -21.62 0.12 3.08
C LEU A 413 -21.41 1.60 2.72
N SER A 414 -21.28 1.90 1.43
CA SER A 414 -21.16 3.28 0.93
C SER A 414 -22.45 4.09 1.20
N PHE A 415 -23.62 3.48 1.01
CA PHE A 415 -24.91 4.08 1.39
C PHE A 415 -24.94 4.44 2.88
N LEU A 416 -24.62 3.49 3.76
CA LEU A 416 -24.59 3.70 5.22
C LEU A 416 -23.60 4.78 5.63
N GLN A 417 -22.46 4.90 4.93
CA GLN A 417 -21.43 5.90 5.21
C GLN A 417 -21.87 7.32 4.84
N PHE A 418 -22.51 7.52 3.68
CA PHE A 418 -22.77 8.86 3.14
C PHE A 418 -24.24 9.30 3.23
N ASN A 419 -25.17 8.39 3.54
CA ASN A 419 -26.61 8.63 3.49
C ASN A 419 -27.33 8.22 4.78
N ASN A 420 -26.65 8.28 5.93
CA ASN A 420 -27.23 7.94 7.24
C ASN A 420 -28.55 8.68 7.54
N ARG A 421 -28.73 9.91 7.04
CA ARG A 421 -29.99 10.68 7.15
C ARG A 421 -31.20 10.03 6.50
N LEU A 422 -30.99 9.09 5.57
CA LEU A 422 -32.05 8.33 4.91
C LEU A 422 -32.41 7.02 5.63
N LEU A 423 -31.71 6.70 6.74
CA LEU A 423 -32.00 5.51 7.54
C LEU A 423 -33.24 5.72 8.41
N THR A 424 -34.40 5.37 7.86
CA THR A 424 -35.63 5.20 8.64
C THR A 424 -35.66 3.81 9.27
N VAL A 425 -36.57 3.58 10.23
CA VAL A 425 -36.78 2.26 10.84
C VAL A 425 -37.07 1.19 9.77
N ASP A 426 -37.88 1.50 8.76
CA ASP A 426 -38.18 0.57 7.65
C ASP A 426 -36.94 0.27 6.79
N VAL A 427 -36.17 1.29 6.42
CA VAL A 427 -34.93 1.11 5.64
C VAL A 427 -33.92 0.27 6.41
N SER A 428 -33.73 0.55 7.71
CA SER A 428 -32.87 -0.22 8.59
C SER A 428 -33.31 -1.70 8.68
N LYS A 429 -34.60 -1.97 8.85
CA LYS A 429 -35.16 -3.33 8.89
C LYS A 429 -34.91 -4.10 7.59
N ARG A 430 -35.10 -3.45 6.45
CA ARG A 430 -34.84 -4.07 5.13
C ARG A 430 -33.36 -4.40 4.93
N ILE A 431 -32.46 -3.48 5.30
CA ILE A 431 -31.02 -3.72 5.22
C ILE A 431 -30.62 -4.85 6.16
N ALA A 432 -31.06 -4.83 7.42
CA ALA A 432 -30.80 -5.90 8.38
C ALA A 432 -31.25 -7.28 7.86
N THR A 433 -32.44 -7.35 7.25
CA THR A 433 -32.94 -8.59 6.63
C THR A 433 -32.02 -9.08 5.50
N MET A 434 -31.54 -8.20 4.63
CA MET A 434 -30.61 -8.56 3.56
C MET A 434 -29.25 -9.03 4.09
N LEU A 435 -28.76 -8.42 5.18
CA LEU A 435 -27.55 -8.87 5.87
C LEU A 435 -27.75 -10.26 6.47
N GLN A 436 -28.87 -10.52 7.13
CA GLN A 436 -29.22 -11.82 7.69
C GLN A 436 -29.34 -12.90 6.62
N ASN A 437 -30.00 -12.59 5.49
CA ASN A 437 -30.09 -13.48 4.33
C ASN A 437 -28.69 -13.85 3.80
N THR A 438 -27.78 -12.88 3.78
CA THR A 438 -26.41 -13.09 3.34
C THR A 438 -25.64 -13.98 4.31
N SER A 439 -25.74 -13.74 5.62
CA SER A 439 -25.15 -14.62 6.65
C SER A 439 -25.70 -16.04 6.57
N ALA A 440 -27.00 -16.20 6.33
CA ALA A 440 -27.63 -17.50 6.16
C ALA A 440 -27.13 -18.21 4.89
N PHE A 441 -26.93 -17.48 3.78
CA PHE A 441 -26.33 -18.02 2.55
C PHE A 441 -24.92 -18.56 2.79
N LEU A 442 -24.07 -17.83 3.53
CA LEU A 442 -22.70 -18.28 3.79
C LEU A 442 -22.66 -19.62 4.55
N ARG A 443 -23.63 -19.87 5.42
CA ARG A 443 -23.80 -21.17 6.12
C ARG A 443 -24.26 -22.31 5.20
N THR A 444 -24.69 -22.01 3.98
CA THR A 444 -25.04 -23.03 2.96
C THR A 444 -23.88 -23.38 2.04
N LEU A 445 -22.76 -22.64 2.11
CA LEU A 445 -21.56 -22.96 1.33
C LEU A 445 -20.97 -24.31 1.78
N PRO A 446 -20.29 -25.04 0.87
CA PRO A 446 -19.63 -26.29 1.21
C PRO A 446 -18.58 -26.10 2.32
N SER A 447 -18.37 -27.12 3.14
CA SER A 447 -17.33 -27.13 4.19
C SER A 447 -15.94 -26.99 3.57
N LYS A 448 -15.66 -27.75 2.50
CA LYS A 448 -14.44 -27.58 1.69
C LYS A 448 -14.62 -26.39 0.73
N LYS A 449 -13.86 -25.32 0.95
CA LYS A 449 -13.91 -24.06 0.17
C LYS A 449 -12.66 -23.83 -0.71
N ILE A 450 -11.82 -24.86 -0.84
CA ILE A 450 -10.55 -24.84 -1.57
C ILE A 450 -10.62 -25.84 -2.72
N THR A 451 -10.11 -25.44 -3.88
CA THR A 451 -10.05 -26.28 -5.08
C THR A 451 -8.75 -26.06 -5.86
N ASP A 452 -8.15 -27.15 -6.35
CA ASP A 452 -6.93 -27.12 -7.18
C ASP A 452 -7.25 -26.84 -8.65
N ASP A 453 -8.49 -27.07 -9.09
CA ASP A 453 -8.93 -26.80 -10.46
C ASP A 453 -9.16 -25.29 -10.69
N VAL A 454 -8.29 -24.68 -11.50
CA VAL A 454 -8.36 -23.26 -11.88
C VAL A 454 -9.64 -22.95 -12.68
N ALA A 455 -10.20 -23.92 -13.42
CA ALA A 455 -11.43 -23.72 -14.17
C ALA A 455 -12.65 -23.52 -13.26
N GLN A 456 -12.60 -24.05 -12.04
CA GLN A 456 -13.62 -23.88 -11.00
C GLN A 456 -13.44 -22.59 -10.17
N ARG A 457 -12.38 -21.80 -10.44
CA ARG A 457 -12.15 -20.51 -9.79
C ARG A 457 -12.76 -19.38 -10.63
N LEU A 458 -13.45 -18.46 -9.96
CA LEU A 458 -14.02 -17.26 -10.59
C LEU A 458 -12.92 -16.32 -11.10
N THR A 459 -11.87 -16.15 -10.29
CA THR A 459 -10.65 -15.43 -10.65
C THR A 459 -9.46 -16.31 -10.25
N PRO A 460 -8.40 -16.44 -11.05
CA PRO A 460 -7.28 -17.34 -10.75
C PRO A 460 -6.63 -17.10 -9.38
N ALA A 461 -6.67 -15.85 -8.91
CA ALA A 461 -6.03 -15.40 -7.68
C ALA A 461 -6.87 -15.59 -6.41
N LEU A 462 -8.16 -15.94 -6.50
CA LEU A 462 -9.06 -16.04 -5.35
C LEU A 462 -9.79 -17.38 -5.33
N GLN A 463 -9.91 -17.95 -4.13
CA GLN A 463 -10.69 -19.14 -3.85
C GLN A 463 -12.05 -18.79 -3.25
N LEU A 464 -12.94 -19.79 -3.16
CA LEU A 464 -14.23 -19.62 -2.49
C LEU A 464 -14.04 -19.23 -1.02
N HIS A 465 -13.01 -19.77 -0.36
CA HIS A 465 -12.64 -19.37 1.00
C HIS A 465 -12.37 -17.87 1.12
N ASP A 466 -11.59 -17.29 0.21
CA ASP A 466 -11.27 -15.85 0.22
C ASP A 466 -12.54 -15.01 0.03
N LEU A 467 -13.41 -15.41 -0.90
CA LEU A 467 -14.66 -14.72 -1.18
C LEU A 467 -15.62 -14.78 0.02
N ASP A 468 -15.73 -15.93 0.69
CA ASP A 468 -16.51 -16.09 1.91
C ASP A 468 -16.02 -15.11 2.99
N MET A 469 -14.71 -15.09 3.29
CA MET A 469 -14.13 -14.17 4.26
C MET A 469 -14.35 -12.69 3.90
N MET A 470 -14.26 -12.34 2.61
CA MET A 470 -14.55 -10.98 2.13
C MET A 470 -16.01 -10.58 2.36
N VAL A 471 -16.97 -11.49 2.09
CA VAL A 471 -18.39 -11.25 2.33
C VAL A 471 -18.66 -11.13 3.83
N GLN A 472 -18.13 -12.05 4.65
CA GLN A 472 -18.29 -12.00 6.11
C GLN A 472 -17.80 -10.66 6.67
N ARG A 473 -16.59 -10.24 6.29
CA ARG A 473 -16.03 -8.94 6.66
C ARG A 473 -16.98 -7.81 6.27
N ARG A 474 -17.51 -7.82 5.05
CA ARG A 474 -18.39 -6.75 4.57
C ARG A 474 -19.73 -6.73 5.30
N VAL A 475 -20.31 -7.89 5.59
CA VAL A 475 -21.53 -8.01 6.41
C VAL A 475 -21.32 -7.38 7.78
N LEU A 476 -20.20 -7.70 8.45
CA LEU A 476 -19.86 -7.11 9.75
C LEU A 476 -19.64 -5.61 9.68
N GLN A 477 -18.96 -5.10 8.63
CA GLN A 477 -18.79 -3.65 8.43
C GLN A 477 -20.14 -2.93 8.26
N CYS A 478 -21.08 -3.53 7.51
CA CYS A 478 -22.43 -3.01 7.36
C CYS A 478 -23.19 -3.04 8.69
N TYR A 479 -23.10 -4.13 9.48
CA TYR A 479 -23.71 -4.19 10.81
C TYR A 479 -23.15 -3.14 11.76
N ILE A 480 -21.82 -2.95 11.80
CA ILE A 480 -21.18 -1.91 12.63
C ILE A 480 -21.76 -0.53 12.29
N LYS A 481 -21.89 -0.21 11.00
CA LYS A 481 -22.48 1.07 10.58
C LYS A 481 -23.96 1.15 10.92
N LEU A 482 -24.72 0.08 10.68
CA LEU A 482 -26.15 0.05 10.92
C LEU A 482 -26.48 0.17 12.42
N VAL A 483 -25.76 -0.52 13.29
CA VAL A 483 -25.91 -0.45 14.76
C VAL A 483 -25.63 0.96 15.27
N ASN A 484 -24.56 1.59 14.79
CA ASN A 484 -24.15 2.92 15.27
C ASN A 484 -24.97 4.08 14.70
N LEU A 485 -25.68 3.88 13.57
CA LEU A 485 -26.35 4.95 12.83
C LEU A 485 -27.87 4.79 12.77
N SER A 486 -28.42 3.64 13.13
CA SER A 486 -29.87 3.42 13.08
C SER A 486 -30.59 4.23 14.16
N PRO A 487 -31.79 4.78 13.87
CA PRO A 487 -32.64 5.37 14.89
C PRO A 487 -33.00 4.37 16.00
N ALA A 488 -33.34 4.87 17.19
CA ALA A 488 -33.61 4.06 18.40
C ALA A 488 -34.63 2.91 18.19
N GLY A 489 -35.65 3.12 17.35
CA GLY A 489 -36.65 2.08 17.01
C GLY A 489 -36.22 1.05 15.95
N GLY A 490 -35.06 1.22 15.31
CA GLY A 490 -34.48 0.25 14.37
C GLY A 490 -33.64 -0.83 15.06
N SER A 491 -33.28 -0.63 16.33
CA SER A 491 -32.44 -1.53 17.12
C SER A 491 -33.09 -2.89 17.40
N GLU A 492 -34.43 -2.98 17.44
CA GLU A 492 -35.13 -4.26 17.65
C GLU A 492 -34.88 -5.29 16.54
N ALA A 493 -34.80 -4.84 15.28
CA ALA A 493 -34.45 -5.72 14.17
C ALA A 493 -32.98 -6.14 14.18
N LEU A 494 -32.11 -5.35 14.83
CA LEU A 494 -30.70 -5.71 15.05
C LEU A 494 -30.57 -6.72 16.20
N LEU A 495 -31.42 -6.64 17.22
CA LEU A 495 -31.49 -7.63 18.31
C LEU A 495 -31.94 -9.01 17.82
N GLN A 496 -32.80 -9.06 16.80
CA GLN A 496 -33.20 -10.32 16.14
C GLN A 496 -32.12 -10.91 15.22
N SER A 497 -31.10 -10.13 14.88
CA SER A 497 -29.97 -10.66 14.15
C SER A 497 -29.11 -11.48 15.12
N ASN A 498 -28.80 -12.74 14.79
CA ASN A 498 -27.89 -13.59 15.56
C ASN A 498 -26.42 -13.09 15.48
N LEU A 499 -26.21 -11.77 15.46
CA LEU A 499 -24.95 -11.09 15.23
C LEU A 499 -23.93 -11.45 16.29
N LEU A 500 -24.33 -11.52 17.56
CA LEU A 500 -23.44 -11.93 18.65
C LEU A 500 -22.95 -13.36 18.43
N THR A 501 -23.86 -14.30 18.14
CA THR A 501 -23.49 -15.69 17.83
C THR A 501 -22.58 -15.78 16.61
N ILE A 502 -22.87 -15.02 15.54
CA ILE A 502 -22.02 -14.95 14.34
C ILE A 502 -20.63 -14.42 14.70
N ALA A 503 -20.55 -13.31 15.44
CA ALA A 503 -19.29 -12.70 15.83
C ALA A 503 -18.46 -13.64 16.72
N ILE A 504 -19.08 -14.27 17.73
CA ILE A 504 -18.41 -15.22 18.61
C ILE A 504 -17.89 -16.43 17.82
N SER A 505 -18.69 -16.97 16.89
CA SER A 505 -18.26 -18.13 16.08
C SER A 505 -17.00 -17.87 15.25
N LEU A 506 -16.67 -16.62 14.94
CA LEU A 506 -15.43 -16.30 14.22
C LEU A 506 -14.17 -16.43 15.08
N PHE A 507 -14.30 -16.28 16.40
CA PHE A 507 -13.19 -16.39 17.36
C PHE A 507 -13.17 -17.72 18.12
N ALA A 508 -14.34 -18.36 18.25
CA ALA A 508 -14.51 -19.54 19.09
C ALA A 508 -14.41 -20.87 18.31
N ASP A 509 -14.40 -20.84 16.98
CA ASP A 509 -14.36 -22.05 16.16
C ASP A 509 -12.92 -22.60 16.07
N PRO A 510 -12.63 -23.77 16.67
CA PRO A 510 -11.30 -24.37 16.64
C PRO A 510 -10.86 -24.78 15.23
N GLU A 511 -11.78 -24.97 14.29
CA GLU A 511 -11.43 -25.34 12.91
C GLU A 511 -10.89 -24.15 12.10
N ASN A 512 -11.22 -22.91 12.48
CA ASN A 512 -10.69 -21.70 11.84
C ASN A 512 -9.21 -21.44 12.18
N TYR A 513 -8.77 -21.91 13.33
CA TYR A 513 -7.37 -21.90 13.74
C TYR A 513 -6.80 -23.27 13.46
N SER A 514 -6.23 -23.49 12.27
CA SER A 514 -5.50 -24.74 12.01
C SER A 514 -4.54 -24.98 13.18
N ALA A 515 -4.79 -26.02 13.97
CA ALA A 515 -4.22 -26.20 15.31
C ALA A 515 -2.68 -26.26 15.35
N ASN A 516 -2.03 -26.27 14.18
CA ASN A 516 -0.60 -26.39 14.00
C ASN A 516 0.06 -25.24 13.23
N SER A 517 -0.62 -24.19 12.76
CA SER A 517 0.05 -23.15 11.93
C SER A 517 1.01 -22.28 12.75
N LEU A 518 0.58 -21.75 13.90
CA LEU A 518 1.46 -20.91 14.74
C LEU A 518 2.60 -21.71 15.36
N SER A 519 2.29 -22.86 15.96
CA SER A 519 3.29 -23.72 16.60
C SER A 519 4.27 -24.28 15.57
N ALA A 520 3.82 -24.70 14.38
CA ALA A 520 4.72 -25.11 13.30
C ALA A 520 5.49 -23.94 12.70
N SER A 521 4.91 -22.74 12.56
CA SER A 521 5.64 -21.55 12.11
C SER A 521 6.70 -21.13 13.12
N ILE A 522 6.40 -21.15 14.43
CA ILE A 522 7.37 -20.88 15.49
C ILE A 522 8.48 -21.95 15.49
N ALA A 523 8.11 -23.24 15.35
CA ALA A 523 9.07 -24.34 15.32
C ALA A 523 9.95 -24.32 14.07
N ASN A 524 9.39 -24.03 12.89
CA ASN A 524 10.12 -23.91 11.62
C ASN A 524 10.96 -22.62 11.56
N ALA A 525 10.55 -21.56 12.24
CA ALA A 525 11.27 -20.29 12.34
C ALA A 525 12.09 -20.18 13.65
N ALA A 526 12.60 -21.30 14.17
CA ALA A 526 13.46 -21.31 15.34
C ALA A 526 14.55 -20.23 15.21
N ALA A 527 14.53 -19.26 16.14
CA ALA A 527 15.38 -18.05 16.20
C ALA A 527 15.17 -16.95 15.14
N THR A 528 14.18 -17.04 14.24
CA THR A 528 13.89 -16.00 13.20
C THR A 528 12.44 -15.51 13.17
N PHE A 529 11.58 -16.03 14.04
CA PHE A 529 10.22 -15.53 14.22
C PHE A 529 10.23 -14.11 14.80
N GLU A 530 9.91 -13.08 14.00
CA GLU A 530 9.86 -11.69 14.45
C GLU A 530 8.46 -11.29 14.92
N THR A 531 7.41 -11.75 14.23
CA THR A 531 6.04 -11.29 14.48
C THR A 531 4.98 -12.37 14.25
N VAL A 532 3.83 -12.23 14.92
CA VAL A 532 2.65 -13.10 14.70
C VAL A 532 2.14 -13.04 13.25
N TRP A 533 2.43 -11.96 12.52
CA TRP A 533 2.04 -11.83 11.11
C TRP A 533 2.91 -12.64 10.15
N ASP A 534 4.06 -13.16 10.60
CA ASP A 534 4.86 -14.08 9.80
C ASP A 534 4.15 -15.43 9.59
N VAL A 535 3.13 -15.76 10.40
CA VAL A 535 2.31 -16.97 10.23
C VAL A 535 1.45 -16.89 8.95
N GLY A 536 1.08 -15.68 8.51
CA GLY A 536 0.37 -15.47 7.24
C GLY A 536 -1.01 -16.13 7.16
N ASP A 537 -1.60 -16.50 8.29
CA ASP A 537 -2.87 -17.23 8.38
C ASP A 537 -4.12 -16.33 8.26
N ASN A 538 -3.91 -15.01 8.11
CA ASN A 538 -4.94 -13.97 8.07
C ASN A 538 -5.86 -13.91 9.31
N SER A 539 -5.56 -14.66 10.38
CA SER A 539 -6.34 -14.67 11.61
C SER A 539 -5.75 -13.74 12.67
N GLY A 540 -4.42 -13.57 12.64
CA GLY A 540 -3.68 -12.77 13.62
C GLY A 540 -3.86 -13.27 15.06
N PHE A 541 -4.36 -14.50 15.27
CA PHE A 541 -4.66 -15.10 16.58
C PHE A 541 -5.47 -14.19 17.51
N GLY A 542 -6.40 -13.41 16.95
CA GLY A 542 -7.24 -12.49 17.73
C GLY A 542 -6.58 -11.14 18.06
N ILE A 543 -5.36 -10.90 17.60
CA ILE A 543 -4.71 -9.59 17.69
C ILE A 543 -5.36 -8.65 16.67
N THR A 544 -5.82 -7.50 17.14
CA THR A 544 -6.48 -6.49 16.31
C THR A 544 -5.64 -5.23 16.23
N GLY A 545 -5.81 -4.46 15.15
CA GLY A 545 -5.22 -3.12 15.01
C GLY A 545 -5.84 -2.06 15.94
N LEU A 546 -6.66 -2.45 16.93
CA LEU A 546 -7.13 -1.56 17.99
C LEU A 546 -6.09 -1.36 19.08
N ILE A 547 -5.05 -2.20 19.12
CA ILE A 547 -3.94 -2.09 20.06
C ILE A 547 -2.74 -1.50 19.31
N SER A 548 -2.11 -0.47 19.88
CA SER A 548 -0.86 0.11 19.39
C SER A 548 0.05 0.41 20.58
N GLY A 549 1.03 -0.46 20.82
CA GLY A 549 1.83 -0.45 22.04
C GLY A 549 0.93 -0.57 23.27
N PHE A 550 1.00 0.42 24.17
CA PHE A 550 0.13 0.51 25.35
C PHE A 550 -1.18 1.28 25.11
N LYS A 551 -1.41 1.80 23.89
CA LYS A 551 -2.62 2.54 23.52
C LYS A 551 -3.68 1.56 23.01
N ILE A 552 -4.84 1.54 23.66
CA ILE A 552 -6.02 0.78 23.23
C ILE A 552 -7.03 1.77 22.67
N LYS A 553 -7.45 1.57 21.42
CA LYS A 553 -8.47 2.40 20.79
C LYS A 553 -9.84 2.03 21.38
N GLY A 554 -10.49 3.00 22.02
CA GLY A 554 -11.85 2.86 22.55
C GLY A 554 -12.87 2.49 21.48
N LEU A 555 -13.87 1.70 21.87
CA LEU A 555 -14.97 1.31 20.99
C LEU A 555 -16.07 2.39 20.96
N PRO A 556 -16.78 2.58 19.84
CA PRO A 556 -17.90 3.51 19.77
C PRO A 556 -18.95 3.17 20.85
N GLY A 557 -19.29 4.14 21.70
CA GLY A 557 -20.28 3.96 22.77
C GLY A 557 -19.76 3.33 24.07
N GLN A 558 -18.45 3.06 24.17
CA GLN A 558 -17.82 2.68 25.44
C GLN A 558 -17.88 3.87 26.41
N GLN A 559 -18.51 3.69 27.58
CA GLN A 559 -18.46 4.68 28.65
C GLN A 559 -17.06 4.64 29.27
N ASP A 560 -16.34 5.77 29.19
CA ASP A 560 -14.97 5.90 29.69
C ASP A 560 -14.93 5.72 31.21
N ASN A 561 -14.57 4.52 31.65
CA ASN A 561 -14.04 4.30 32.98
C ASN A 561 -12.57 3.85 32.81
N LEU A 562 -11.63 4.81 32.97
CA LEU A 562 -10.16 4.68 32.91
C LEU A 562 -9.60 4.63 31.46
N ILE A 563 -8.66 5.44 30.97
CA ILE A 563 -7.64 6.37 31.49
C ILE A 563 -7.63 7.61 30.56
N GLU A 564 -7.31 8.76 31.13
CA GLU A 564 -7.12 10.09 30.53
C GLU A 564 -6.78 10.18 29.04
N GLY A 565 -7.42 11.17 28.42
CA GLY A 565 -7.24 11.57 27.03
C GLY A 565 -5.78 11.66 26.62
N THR A 566 -5.45 10.98 25.52
CA THR A 566 -4.19 11.24 24.84
C THR A 566 -4.38 12.46 23.96
N PRO A 567 -3.59 13.54 24.14
CA PRO A 567 -3.60 14.65 23.22
C PRO A 567 -3.24 14.15 21.82
N VAL A 568 -3.79 14.82 20.81
CA VAL A 568 -3.31 14.72 19.43
C VAL A 568 -1.89 15.29 19.42
N GLU A 569 -0.91 14.48 19.80
CA GLU A 569 0.50 14.82 19.62
C GLU A 569 0.70 15.06 18.12
N THR A 570 1.10 16.28 17.77
CA THR A 570 1.62 16.60 16.44
C THR A 570 2.92 15.84 16.26
N ASP A 571 2.80 14.57 15.87
CA ASP A 571 3.94 13.72 15.63
C ASP A 571 4.83 14.31 14.54
N THR A 572 6.13 14.29 14.79
CA THR A 572 7.10 14.46 13.73
C THR A 572 7.02 13.27 12.76
N PRO A 573 7.32 13.44 11.46
CA PRO A 573 7.39 12.33 10.51
C PRO A 573 8.29 11.18 10.98
N GLU A 574 9.36 11.50 11.70
CA GLU A 574 10.28 10.53 12.30
C GLU A 574 9.61 9.69 13.41
N GLU A 575 8.82 10.32 14.28
CA GLU A 575 8.05 9.60 15.30
C GLU A 575 6.96 8.71 14.68
N ALA A 576 6.38 9.13 13.55
CA ALA A 576 5.44 8.30 12.80
C ALA A 576 6.08 7.00 12.31
N ILE A 577 7.36 7.03 11.89
CA ILE A 577 8.13 5.83 11.51
C ILE A 577 8.29 4.89 12.72
N ASP A 578 8.60 5.43 13.89
CA ASP A 578 8.78 4.62 15.11
C ASP A 578 7.46 3.99 15.59
N ARG A 579 6.31 4.68 15.42
CA ARG A 579 4.99 4.16 15.77
C ARG A 579 4.57 2.95 14.93
N LEU A 580 5.16 2.75 13.75
CA LEU A 580 4.93 1.54 12.93
C LEU A 580 5.33 0.27 13.68
N LEU A 581 6.28 0.36 14.61
CA LEU A 581 6.74 -0.76 15.44
C LEU A 581 5.78 -1.09 16.60
N LEU A 582 4.83 -0.19 16.88
CA LEU A 582 3.86 -0.33 17.97
C LEU A 582 2.57 -0.98 17.51
N SER A 583 2.26 -0.90 16.21
CA SER A 583 1.20 -1.72 15.63
C SER A 583 1.64 -3.17 15.71
N PRO A 584 0.77 -4.08 16.19
CA PRO A 584 1.07 -5.50 16.10
C PRO A 584 1.49 -5.83 14.68
#